data_AF-A0A221SZ86-F1
#
_entry.id   AF-A0A221SZ86-F1
#
_cell.length_a   1.000
_cell.length_b   1.000
_cell.length_c   1.000
_cell.angle_alpha   90.00
_cell.angle_beta   90.00
_cell.angle_gamma   90.00
#
_symmetry.space_group_name_H-M   'P 1'
#
loop_
_entity.id
_entity.type
_entity.pdbx_description
1 polymer ?
#
loop_
_entity_poly.entity_id
_entity_poly.type
_entity_poly.pdbx_seq_one_letter_code
_entity_poly.pdbx_strand_id
1 'polypeptide(L)'
;MVVDHLEFADVSAVPEVQVLEGGQVLTFRFGNGYGAVVARQDHLPALTAFEFCVLDCTPPGLRPTFDTPVASALLAGLSHGAVGGLLRQAQALPRHPALQAADAALRDELF
;
A
#
# COMPACT_ATOMS: atom_id res chain seq x y z
N MET A 1 -21.87 -16.40 2.61
CA MET A 1 -21.56 -14.98 2.81
C MET A 1 -20.73 -14.57 1.60
N VAL A 2 -21.27 -13.72 0.73
CA VAL A 2 -20.54 -13.27 -0.46
C VAL A 2 -19.47 -12.31 0.04
N VAL A 3 -18.20 -12.64 -0.14
CA VAL A 3 -17.10 -11.71 0.11
C VAL A 3 -17.21 -10.67 -1.00
N ASP A 4 -17.69 -9.48 -0.67
CA ASP A 4 -17.64 -8.35 -1.60
C ASP A 4 -16.16 -8.05 -1.83
N HIS A 5 -15.63 -8.45 -2.99
CA HIS A 5 -14.25 -8.18 -3.34
C HIS A 5 -14.10 -6.67 -3.48
N LEU A 6 -13.35 -6.07 -2.56
CA LEU A 6 -13.06 -4.65 -2.61
C LEU A 6 -12.00 -4.40 -3.68
N GLU A 7 -12.44 -3.86 -4.80
CA GLU A 7 -11.59 -3.58 -5.94
C GLU A 7 -11.20 -2.09 -6.00
N PHE A 8 -10.00 -1.83 -6.50
CA PHE A 8 -9.49 -0.50 -6.83
C PHE A 8 -9.02 -0.52 -8.28
N ALA A 9 -9.94 -0.21 -9.22
CA ALA A 9 -9.77 -0.46 -10.65
C ALA A 9 -8.48 0.11 -11.28
N ASP A 10 -7.95 1.20 -10.75
CA ASP A 10 -6.75 1.88 -11.28
C ASP A 10 -5.45 1.50 -10.56
N VAL A 11 -5.48 0.49 -9.69
CA VAL A 11 -4.31 -0.02 -8.96
C VAL A 11 -3.91 -1.33 -9.62
N SER A 12 -2.70 -1.39 -10.19
CA SER A 12 -2.25 -2.56 -10.95
C SER A 12 -1.83 -3.74 -10.07
N ALA A 13 -1.53 -3.47 -8.79
CA ALA A 13 -1.15 -4.51 -7.85
C ALA A 13 -2.39 -5.26 -7.34
N VAL A 14 -2.35 -6.59 -7.43
CA VAL A 14 -3.33 -7.46 -6.78
C VAL A 14 -2.99 -7.53 -5.29
N PRO A 15 -3.92 -7.17 -4.39
CA PRO A 15 -3.64 -7.20 -2.96
C PRO A 15 -3.65 -8.63 -2.42
N GLU A 16 -2.81 -8.87 -1.42
CA GLU A 16 -3.04 -9.95 -0.46
C GLU A 16 -4.20 -9.53 0.45
N VAL A 17 -5.22 -10.38 0.58
CA VAL A 17 -6.42 -10.09 1.35
C VAL A 17 -6.47 -10.97 2.58
N GLN A 18 -6.61 -10.33 3.75
CA GLN A 18 -6.87 -10.98 5.02
C GLN A 18 -8.24 -10.55 5.54
N VAL A 19 -9.15 -11.51 5.72
CA VAL A 19 -10.46 -11.27 6.31
C VAL A 19 -10.35 -11.41 7.83
N LEU A 20 -10.88 -10.43 8.56
CA LEU A 20 -10.88 -10.38 10.02
C LEU A 20 -12.32 -10.31 10.54
N GLU A 21 -12.53 -10.60 11.82
CA GLU A 21 -13.84 -10.34 12.43
C GLU A 21 -14.13 -8.83 12.41
N GLY A 22 -15.15 -8.43 11.66
CA GLY A 22 -15.58 -7.02 11.56
C GLY A 22 -14.85 -6.18 10.52
N GLY A 23 -14.09 -6.79 9.61
CA GLY A 23 -13.43 -6.05 8.54
C GLY A 23 -12.50 -6.88 7.66
N GLN A 24 -11.68 -6.17 6.89
CA GLN A 24 -10.68 -6.77 6.01
C GLN A 24 -9.43 -5.89 5.93
N VAL A 25 -8.28 -6.54 5.73
CA VAL A 25 -7.00 -5.89 5.47
C VAL A 25 -6.52 -6.30 4.09
N LEU A 26 -6.17 -5.31 3.27
CA LEU A 26 -5.61 -5.49 1.95
C LEU A 26 -4.18 -4.97 1.95
N THR A 27 -3.25 -5.81 1.53
CA THR A 27 -1.83 -5.46 1.45
C THR A 27 -1.39 -5.46 -0.01
N PHE A 28 -1.02 -4.28 -0.49
CA PHE A 28 -0.53 -4.05 -1.84
C PHE A 28 0.99 -3.96 -1.83
N ARG A 29 1.64 -4.59 -2.81
CA ARG A 29 3.08 -4.47 -3.06
C ARG A 29 3.30 -3.95 -4.47
N PHE A 30 4.07 -2.87 -4.59
CA PHE A 30 4.35 -2.24 -5.88
C PHE A 30 5.78 -2.52 -6.33
N GLY A 31 6.00 -2.53 -7.65
CA GLY A 31 7.31 -2.78 -8.25
C GLY A 31 8.35 -1.69 -8.00
N ASN A 32 7.96 -0.57 -7.38
CA ASN A 32 8.84 0.52 -7.01
C ASN A 32 9.52 0.30 -5.64
N GLY A 33 9.25 -0.82 -4.95
CA GLY A 33 9.83 -1.12 -3.63
C GLY A 33 9.00 -0.59 -2.45
N TYR A 34 7.93 0.14 -2.71
CA TYR A 34 6.92 0.51 -1.72
C TYR A 34 5.71 -0.44 -1.79
N GLY A 35 4.86 -0.34 -0.79
CA GLY A 35 3.55 -0.99 -0.74
C GLY A 35 2.56 -0.11 -0.01
N ALA A 36 1.37 -0.63 0.21
CA ALA A 36 0.37 0.01 1.05
C ALA A 36 -0.46 -1.04 1.78
N VAL A 37 -0.88 -0.73 3.00
CA VAL A 37 -1.90 -1.48 3.72
C VAL A 37 -3.17 -0.64 3.78
N VAL A 38 -4.30 -1.29 3.50
CA VAL A 38 -5.64 -0.72 3.60
C VAL A 38 -6.44 -1.59 4.55
N ALA A 39 -6.96 -1.00 5.62
CA ALA A 39 -7.94 -1.67 6.47
C ALA A 39 -9.33 -1.11 6.18
N ARG A 40 -10.33 -1.98 6.11
CA ARG A 40 -11.75 -1.60 6.06
C ARG A 40 -12.44 -2.14 7.30
N GLN A 41 -13.21 -1.29 7.97
CA GLN A 41 -14.04 -1.64 9.12
C GLN A 41 -15.51 -1.76 8.68
N ASP A 42 -16.11 -2.93 8.83
CA ASP A 42 -17.46 -3.23 8.31
C ASP A 42 -18.57 -2.53 9.09
N HIS A 43 -18.30 -2.14 10.33
CA HIS A 43 -19.25 -1.46 11.21
C HIS A 43 -19.32 0.06 10.98
N LEU A 44 -18.41 0.61 10.16
CA LEU A 44 -18.37 2.04 9.86
C LEU A 44 -19.01 2.36 8.49
N PRO A 45 -19.52 3.59 8.30
CA PRO A 45 -20.01 4.04 7.00
C PRO A 45 -18.89 4.03 5.94
N ALA A 46 -19.21 3.63 4.71
CA ALA A 46 -18.24 3.52 3.61
C ALA A 46 -17.42 4.80 3.31
N LEU A 47 -17.92 5.97 3.72
CA LEU A 47 -17.24 7.26 3.58
C LEU A 47 -16.09 7.46 4.57
N THR A 48 -16.05 6.69 5.66
CA THR A 48 -15.05 6.81 6.73
C THR A 48 -14.53 5.46 7.22
N ALA A 49 -14.88 4.37 6.53
CA ALA A 49 -14.61 3.00 6.98
C ALA A 49 -13.16 2.55 6.77
N PHE A 50 -12.32 3.37 6.14
CA PHE A 50 -11.00 2.95 5.70
C PHE A 50 -9.85 3.61 6.44
N GLU A 51 -8.79 2.84 6.61
CA GLU A 51 -7.48 3.28 7.05
C GLU A 51 -6.43 2.93 5.99
N PHE A 52 -5.37 3.73 5.91
CA PHE A 52 -4.33 3.62 4.90
C PHE A 52 -2.96 3.92 5.50
N CYS A 53 -1.95 3.12 5.15
CA CYS A 53 -0.55 3.39 5.44
C CYS A 53 0.33 2.92 4.30
N VAL A 54 1.40 3.68 4.00
CA VAL A 54 2.44 3.26 3.06
C VAL A 54 3.40 2.30 3.76
N LEU A 55 3.90 1.32 3.01
CA LEU A 55 4.86 0.33 3.47
C LEU A 55 6.17 0.46 2.71
N ASP A 56 7.30 0.26 3.41
CA ASP A 56 8.57 -0.11 2.82
C ASP A 56 8.61 -1.64 2.67
N CYS A 57 8.80 -2.08 1.42
CA CYS A 57 8.85 -3.49 1.04
C CYS A 57 10.27 -3.97 0.74
N THR A 58 11.29 -3.13 0.91
CA THR A 58 12.69 -3.47 0.65
C THR A 58 13.39 -4.30 1.74
N PRO A 59 13.12 -4.15 3.05
CA PRO A 59 13.66 -5.04 4.07
C PRO A 59 12.93 -6.40 4.11
N PRO A 60 13.53 -7.42 4.76
CA PRO A 60 12.84 -8.67 5.07
C PRO A 60 11.71 -8.40 6.08
N GLY A 61 10.51 -8.17 5.54
CA GLY A 61 9.29 -7.86 6.29
C GLY A 61 8.71 -6.50 5.90
N LEU A 62 7.38 -6.42 5.84
CA LEU A 62 6.68 -5.18 5.54
C LEU A 62 6.76 -4.25 6.76
N ARG A 63 7.18 -3.01 6.54
CA ARG A 63 7.25 -1.99 7.59
C ARG A 63 6.47 -0.75 7.19
N PRO A 64 5.66 -0.16 8.08
CA PRO A 64 5.13 1.18 7.86
C PRO A 64 6.26 2.16 7.57
N THR A 65 6.06 3.03 6.58
CA THR A 65 6.96 4.15 6.29
C THR A 65 6.17 5.44 6.22
N PHE A 66 6.76 6.49 6.77
CA PHE A 66 6.17 7.83 6.85
C PHE A 66 7.03 8.88 6.15
N ASP A 67 8.08 8.44 5.46
CA ASP A 67 9.03 9.30 4.76
C ASP A 67 8.61 9.51 3.29
N THR A 68 7.32 9.37 2.98
CA THR A 68 6.79 9.51 1.63
C THR A 68 5.85 10.70 1.53
N PRO A 69 5.75 11.35 0.36
CA PRO A 69 4.79 12.44 0.14
C PRO A 69 3.33 11.98 0.12
N VAL A 70 3.06 10.67 0.10
CA VAL A 70 1.70 10.10 0.04
C VAL A 70 1.09 10.00 1.44
N ALA A 71 1.89 9.59 2.43
CA ALA A 71 1.47 9.54 3.81
C ALA A 71 2.67 9.73 4.74
N SER A 72 2.52 10.63 5.70
CA SER A 72 3.47 10.88 6.79
C SER A 72 3.02 10.30 8.14
N ALA A 73 1.91 9.55 8.14
CA ALA A 73 1.31 8.89 9.28
C ALA A 73 0.29 7.84 8.79
N LEU A 74 -0.25 7.05 9.70
CA LEU A 74 -1.48 6.29 9.45
C LEU A 74 -2.63 7.27 9.19
N LEU A 75 -3.31 7.12 8.06
CA LEU A 75 -4.48 7.92 7.70
C LEU A 75 -5.74 7.10 7.98
N ALA A 76 -6.70 7.66 8.70
CA ALA A 76 -7.94 6.99 9.09
C ALA A 76 -9.17 7.82 8.71
N GLY A 77 -10.35 7.21 8.76
CA GLY A 77 -11.60 7.89 8.42
C GLY A 77 -11.74 8.17 6.92
N LEU A 78 -11.12 7.36 6.08
CA LEU A 78 -11.09 7.56 4.63
C LEU A 78 -12.30 6.93 3.94
N SER A 79 -12.65 7.48 2.78
CA SER A 79 -13.59 6.87 1.85
C SER A 79 -12.86 5.92 0.89
N HIS A 80 -13.60 5.00 0.27
CA HIS A 80 -13.05 4.11 -0.76
C HIS A 80 -12.35 4.88 -1.89
N GLY A 81 -12.95 5.97 -2.38
CA GLY A 81 -12.36 6.81 -3.42
C GLY A 81 -11.08 7.52 -2.97
N ALA A 82 -11.01 7.98 -1.71
CA ALA A 82 -9.81 8.59 -1.16
C ALA A 82 -8.66 7.57 -1.08
N VAL A 83 -8.95 6.35 -0.60
CA VAL A 83 -7.97 5.25 -0.58
C VAL A 83 -7.50 4.90 -2.00
N GLY A 84 -8.40 4.81 -2.97
CA GLY A 84 -8.02 4.57 -4.37
C GLY A 84 -7.07 5.64 -4.92
N GLY A 85 -7.30 6.91 -4.57
CA GLY A 85 -6.39 8.01 -4.88
C GLY A 85 -5.00 7.82 -4.28
N LEU A 86 -4.93 7.48 -2.98
CA LEU A 86 -3.67 7.25 -2.26
C LEU A 86 -2.89 6.04 -2.78
N LEU A 87 -3.58 4.95 -3.10
CA LEU A 87 -2.97 3.76 -3.69
C LEU A 87 -2.31 4.08 -5.04
N ARG A 88 -2.99 4.84 -5.91
CA ARG A 88 -2.40 5.30 -7.17
C ARG A 88 -1.16 6.17 -6.95
N GLN A 89 -1.20 7.07 -5.97
CA GLN A 89 -0.05 7.91 -5.64
C GLN A 89 1.13 7.08 -5.11
N ALA A 90 0.88 6.10 -4.23
CA ALA A 90 1.90 5.19 -3.72
C ALA A 90 2.52 4.33 -4.84
N GLN A 91 1.70 3.84 -5.76
CA GLN A 91 2.17 3.09 -6.93
C GLN A 91 3.03 3.96 -7.87
N ALA A 92 2.74 5.25 -7.97
CA ALA A 92 3.47 6.20 -8.81
C ALA A 92 4.71 6.80 -8.13
N LEU A 93 5.01 6.44 -6.87
CA LEU A 93 6.22 6.90 -6.19
C LEU A 93 7.47 6.50 -6.99
N PRO A 94 8.54 7.32 -6.96
CA PRO A 94 9.84 6.93 -7.49
C PRO A 94 10.31 5.61 -6.88
N ARG A 95 11.14 4.87 -7.62
CA ARG A 95 11.76 3.63 -7.13
C ARG A 95 12.49 3.88 -5.81
N HIS A 96 12.33 2.98 -4.85
CA HIS A 96 12.88 3.08 -3.50
C HIS A 96 14.40 3.29 -3.54
N PRO A 97 14.97 4.22 -2.73
CA PRO A 97 16.40 4.51 -2.74
C PRO A 97 17.29 3.26 -2.53
N ALA A 98 16.88 2.34 -1.67
CA ALA A 98 17.62 1.08 -1.45
C ALA A 98 17.69 0.20 -2.73
N LEU A 99 16.62 0.15 -3.53
CA LEU A 99 16.63 -0.58 -4.80
C LEU A 99 17.51 0.12 -5.83
N GLN A 100 17.47 1.47 -5.88
CA GLN A 100 18.34 2.24 -6.76
C GLN A 100 19.82 2.02 -6.41
N ALA A 101 20.16 1.99 -5.12
CA ALA A 101 21.52 1.70 -4.65
C ALA A 101 21.96 0.28 -4.99
N ALA A 102 21.07 -0.72 -4.84
CA ALA A 102 21.35 -2.10 -5.23
C ALA A 102 21.58 -2.24 -6.75
N ASP A 103 20.77 -1.58 -7.56
CA ASP A 103 20.94 -1.56 -9.02
C ASP A 103 22.28 -0.93 -9.43
N ALA A 104 22.73 0.12 -8.72
CA ALA A 104 24.02 0.76 -8.95
C ALA A 104 25.19 -0.16 -8.56
N ALA A 105 25.14 -0.78 -7.38
CA ALA A 105 26.16 -1.72 -6.93
C ALA A 105 26.32 -2.92 -7.89
N LEU A 106 25.21 -3.49 -8.37
CA LEU A 106 25.24 -4.57 -9.36
C LEU A 106 25.89 -4.15 -10.68
N ARG A 107 25.75 -2.89 -11.09
CA ARG A 107 26.44 -2.40 -12.30
C ARG A 107 27.93 -2.28 -12.07
N ASP A 108 28.35 -1.78 -10.91
CA ASP A 108 29.77 -1.62 -10.57
C ASP A 108 30.50 -2.97 -10.44
N GLU A 109 29.82 -4.05 -10.02
CA GLU A 109 30.38 -5.40 -9.94
C GLU A 109 30.56 -6.11 -11.30
N LEU A 110 29.90 -5.61 -12.36
CA LEU A 110 29.97 -6.20 -13.71
C LEU A 110 31.12 -5.63 -14.57
N PHE A 111 31.93 -4.73 -14.02
CA PHE A 111 33.11 -4.12 -14.67
C PHE A 111 34.38 -4.31 -13.84
#